data_AF-A0A5E6Y4Y9-F1
#
_entry.id   AF-A0A5E6Y4Y9-F1
#
_cell.length_a   1.000
_cell.length_b   1.000
_cell.length_c   1.000
_cell.angle_alpha   90.00
_cell.angle_beta   90.00
_cell.angle_gamma   90.00
#
_symmetry.space_group_name_H-M   'P 1'
#
loop_
_entity.id
_entity.type
_entity.pdbx_description
1 polymer ?
#
loop_
_entity_poly.entity_id
_entity_poly.type
_entity_poly.pdbx_seq_one_letter_code
_entity_poly.pdbx_strand_id
1 'polypeptide(L)' 'MTSDIAAYIDLPQRRTILAIQQIIMLAELAVNRVLDNHEISQTPTHS' A
#
# COMPACT_ATOMS: atom_id res chain seq x y z
N MET A 1 8.12 -0.36 10.97
CA MET A 1 9.10 0.46 10.22
C MET A 1 8.70 1.94 10.22
N THR A 2 7.61 2.38 9.57
CA THR A 2 7.20 3.81 9.65
C THR A 2 6.59 4.22 10.99
N SER A 3 5.96 3.26 11.70
CA SER A 3 5.47 3.50 13.07
C SER A 3 6.60 3.81 14.06
N ASP A 4 7.81 3.29 13.80
CA ASP A 4 8.98 3.52 14.64
C ASP A 4 9.51 4.94 14.44
N ILE A 5 9.52 5.41 13.19
CA ILE A 5 9.87 6.79 12.84
C ILE A 5 8.86 7.77 13.45
N ALA A 6 7.56 7.43 13.43
CA ALA A 6 6.50 8.27 13.98
C ALA A 6 6.59 8.48 15.51
N ALA A 7 7.35 7.65 16.23
CA ALA A 7 7.59 7.79 17.67
C ALA A 7 8.58 8.93 18.01
N TYR A 8 9.37 9.39 17.04
CA TYR A 8 10.40 10.43 17.22
C TYR A 8 9.95 11.83 16.75
N ILE A 9 8.66 12.02 16.48
CA ILE A 9 8.11 13.22 15.81
C ILE A 9 6.91 13.73 16.60
N ASP A 10 6.73 15.06 16.67
CA ASP A 10 5.65 15.69 17.44
C ASP A 10 4.25 15.19 17.07
N LEU A 11 3.34 15.20 18.06
CA LEU A 11 2.04 14.53 18.01
C LEU A 11 1.16 14.84 16.76
N PRO A 12 1.10 16.09 16.25
CA PRO A 12 0.35 16.39 15.01
C PRO A 12 0.97 15.73 13.78
N GLN A 13 2.30 15.72 13.67
CA GLN A 13 3.03 15.15 12.54
C GLN A 13 3.03 13.61 12.60
N ARG A 14 3.08 13.03 13.80
CA ARG A 14 2.89 11.59 14.03
C ARG A 14 1.55 11.11 13.45
N ARG A 15 0.45 11.83 13.68
CA ARG A 15 -0.87 11.47 13.13
C ARG A 15 -0.87 11.48 11.60
N THR A 16 -0.29 12.51 11.00
CA THR A 16 -0.16 12.62 9.55
C THR A 16 0.67 11.48 8.96
N ILE A 17 1.79 11.11 9.59
CA ILE A 17 2.67 10.03 9.12
C ILE A 17 1.98 8.66 9.22
N LEU A 18 1.23 8.41 10.29
CA LEU A 18 0.45 7.18 10.42
C LEU A 18 -0.66 7.11 9.36
N ALA A 19 -1.34 8.23 9.07
CA ALA A 19 -2.36 8.28 8.02
C ALA A 19 -1.75 8.04 6.62
N ILE A 20 -0.60 8.65 6.32
CA ILE A 20 0.13 8.40 5.07
C ILE A 20 0.51 6.93 4.96
N GLN A 21 1.03 6.33 6.02
CA GLN A 21 1.38 4.91 6.01
C GLN A 21 0.15 4.01 5.74
N GLN A 22 -0.99 4.32 6.35
CA GLN A 22 -2.23 3.58 6.09
C GLN A 22 -2.66 3.68 4.63
N ILE A 23 -2.58 4.87 4.04
CA ILE A 23 -2.90 5.09 2.63
C ILE A 23 -1.95 4.30 1.72
N ILE A 24 -0.64 4.32 2.00
CA ILE A 24 0.36 3.60 1.20
C ILE A 24 0.08 2.09 1.23
N MET A 25 -0.19 1.50 2.39
CA MET A 25 -0.48 0.06 2.46
C MET A 25 -1.74 -0.32 1.67
N LEU A 26 -2.78 0.53 1.73
CA LEU A 26 -4.00 0.31 0.95
C LEU A 26 -3.76 0.47 -0.55
N ALA A 27 -2.92 1.43 -0.95
CA ALA A 27 -2.54 1.64 -2.34
C ALA A 27 -1.73 0.44 -2.88
N GLU A 28 -0.75 -0.05 -2.13
CA GLU A 28 0.03 -1.24 -2.49
C GLU A 28 -0.87 -2.45 -2.68
N LEU A 29 -1.80 -2.70 -1.73
CA LEU A 29 -2.74 -3.81 -1.86
C LEU A 29 -3.70 -3.63 -3.05
N ALA A 30 -4.19 -2.42 -3.30
CA ALA A 30 -5.07 -2.13 -4.42
C ALA A 30 -4.35 -2.34 -5.77
N VAL A 31 -3.09 -1.90 -5.87
CA VAL A 31 -2.26 -2.11 -7.07
C VAL A 31 -2.02 -3.61 -7.29
N ASN A 32 -1.65 -4.35 -6.26
CA ASN A 32 -1.46 -5.80 -6.37
C ASN A 32 -2.75 -6.48 -6.84
N ARG A 33 -3.90 -6.12 -6.26
CA ARG A 33 -5.20 -6.66 -6.69
C ARG A 33 -5.54 -6.33 -8.14
N VAL A 34 -5.21 -5.12 -8.60
CA VAL A 34 -5.45 -4.69 -9.99
C VAL A 34 -4.54 -5.47 -10.94
N LEU A 35 -3.24 -5.59 -10.62
CA LEU A 35 -2.29 -6.37 -11.41
C LEU A 35 -2.69 -7.85 -11.47
N ASP A 36 -3.02 -8.47 -10.33
CA ASP A 36 -3.50 -9.85 -10.28
C ASP A 36 -4.71 -10.04 -11.20
N ASN A 37 -5.72 -9.15 -11.10
CA ASN A 37 -6.92 -9.23 -11.93
C ASN A 37 -6.65 -9.00 -13.44
N HIS A 38 -5.64 -8.18 -13.78
CA HIS A 38 -5.22 -7.98 -15.16
C HIS A 38 -4.38 -9.14 -15.70
N GLU A 39 -3.47 -9.73 -14.91
CA GLU A 39 -2.72 -10.93 -15.29
C GLU A 39 -3.66 -12.11 -15.58
N ILE A 40 -4.71 -12.27 -14.77
CA ILE A 40 -5.73 -13.31 -14.99
C ILE A 40 -6.51 -13.07 -16.31
N SER A 41 -6.67 -11.81 -16.74
CA SER A 41 -7.26 -11.51 -18.06
C SER A 41 -6.32 -11.79 -19.24
N GLN A 42 -5.02 -11.98 -19.02
CA GLN A 42 -4.04 -12.22 -20.08
C GLN A 42 -3.65 -13.69 -20.30
N THR A 43 -4.29 -14.65 -19.64
CA THR A 43 -4.06 -16.08 -19.95
C THR A 43 -5.39 -16.83 -20.12
N PRO A 44 -5.74 -17.17 -21.37
CA PRO A 44 -5.52 -18.55 -21.79
C PRO A 44 -4.92 -18.62 -23.19
N THR A 45 -3.58 -18.57 -23.30
CA THR A 45 -2.91 -19.08 -24.51
C THR A 45 -2.50 -20.52 -24.24
N HIS A 46 -3.48 -21.42 -24.38
CA HIS A 46 -3.21 -22.85 -24.56
C HIS A 46 -2.87 -23.07 -26.04
N SER A 47 -1.59 -23.30 -26.32
CA SER A 47 -1.10 -23.93 -27.56
C SER A 47 0.23 -24.61 -27.29
#